data_AF-A0A8T4M627-F1
#
_entry.id   AF-A0A8T4M627-F1
#
_cell.length_a   1.000
_cell.length_b   1.000
_cell.length_c   1.000
_cell.angle_alpha   90.00
_cell.angle_beta   90.00
_cell.angle_gamma   90.00
#
_symmetry.space_group_name_H-M   'P 1'
#
loop_
_entity.id
_entity.type
_entity.pdbx_description
1 polymer ?
#
loop_
_entity_poly.entity_id
_entity_poly.type
_entity_poly.pdbx_seq_one_letter_code
_entity_poly.pdbx_strand_id
1 'polypeptide(L)'
;MRFNILIGGKAGQGINKVSQIVSDILTEQGYFTFNYRDYPSLIRGGHNFNILSISDKRVGSYESKLDGIVAMDEKTIVLHKNELKNNGFIIDFKEFDGLGRNLNIALAGALIKIFGIDKRILIDRIKKEFNNQEAISASEKGFNNKGKKFELKKLKNSILRMSGSQGVAEGAINSKIDLYLSYPMTPATAVMHELAAKQIEHNFLVFQPENEIAVANAGLGASFAGAKTMIGSSGGGYDLMTEALSMQGISEIPLIVYLASRPGPGTGIPTYSTQADLDVALRAGHGEFPRIVIAPGDPIECTEKTNEAFYLSEKYGALSIILSDKHLAESEFSTDRKPNKIIPVEVKRKVPGEGIVKASSYEHDEYGNTTEIPAVAKKNADDRIRKYEKIKEEAKIFQMIKIYGNKNAKNLVISWGSNKTAILDAIDAIDESIENPSKGNWKFLQVLYMKPMSDEIKKEIENANKVILIEQNVTGQLGRLIREKTGIKIENRILKYDGKPFTSDELKGEIQKIK
;
A
#
# COMPACT_ATOMS: atom_id res chain seq x y z
N MET A 1 -21.98 4.91 -11.10
CA MET A 1 -21.75 6.35 -10.86
C MET A 1 -20.33 6.55 -10.32
N ARG A 2 -19.59 7.58 -10.74
CA ARG A 2 -18.27 7.93 -10.18
C ARG A 2 -18.08 9.44 -10.12
N PHE A 3 -17.57 9.97 -9.00
CA PHE A 3 -17.16 11.36 -8.85
C PHE A 3 -15.70 11.44 -8.43
N ASN A 4 -14.96 12.42 -8.94
CA ASN A 4 -13.62 12.78 -8.46
C ASN A 4 -13.66 14.22 -7.93
N ILE A 5 -13.48 14.39 -6.61
CA ILE A 5 -13.51 15.69 -5.95
C ILE A 5 -12.12 16.05 -5.49
N LEU A 6 -11.57 17.15 -6.01
CA LEU A 6 -10.32 17.69 -5.52
C LEU A 6 -10.59 18.60 -4.32
N ILE A 7 -9.84 18.41 -3.24
CA ILE A 7 -9.85 19.29 -2.07
C ILE A 7 -8.44 19.83 -1.91
N GLY A 8 -8.22 21.12 -2.10
CA GLY A 8 -6.88 21.70 -2.15
C GLY A 8 -6.71 22.93 -1.28
N GLY A 9 -5.46 23.21 -0.91
CA GLY A 9 -5.08 24.40 -0.16
C GLY A 9 -3.63 24.36 0.33
N LYS A 10 -3.32 25.21 1.29
CA LYS A 10 -2.01 25.27 1.94
C LYS A 10 -1.86 24.15 2.98
N ALA A 11 -0.63 23.66 3.16
CA ALA A 11 -0.32 22.72 4.24
C ALA A 11 -0.78 23.28 5.61
N GLY A 12 -1.47 22.44 6.39
CA GLY A 12 -2.00 22.79 7.71
C GLY A 12 -3.42 23.36 7.73
N GLN A 13 -4.07 23.60 6.59
CA GLN A 13 -5.47 24.09 6.55
C GLN A 13 -6.53 23.01 6.83
N GLY A 14 -6.14 21.75 6.98
CA GLY A 14 -7.07 20.66 7.29
C GLY A 14 -7.75 20.03 6.07
N ILE A 15 -7.10 20.04 4.90
CA ILE A 15 -7.53 19.36 3.67
C ILE A 15 -7.92 17.89 3.92
N ASN A 16 -7.04 17.15 4.61
CA ASN A 16 -7.30 15.76 5.01
C ASN A 16 -8.57 15.61 5.85
N LYS A 17 -8.91 16.62 6.67
CA LYS A 17 -10.08 16.55 7.53
C LYS A 17 -11.37 16.64 6.72
N VAL A 18 -11.41 17.49 5.69
CA VAL A 18 -12.54 17.59 4.77
C VAL A 18 -12.78 16.23 4.09
N SER A 19 -11.73 15.63 3.52
CA SER A 19 -11.87 14.34 2.83
C SER A 19 -12.27 13.22 3.78
N GLN A 20 -11.75 13.21 5.02
CA GLN A 20 -12.11 12.21 6.04
C GLN A 20 -13.59 12.30 6.42
N ILE A 21 -14.08 13.47 6.84
CA ILE A 21 -15.49 13.66 7.24
C ILE A 21 -16.42 13.20 6.12
N VAL A 22 -16.16 13.65 4.89
CA VAL A 22 -17.00 13.36 3.73
C VAL A 22 -16.92 11.89 3.35
N SER A 23 -15.72 11.31 3.32
CA SER A 23 -15.53 9.89 3.02
C SER A 23 -16.24 9.02 4.05
N ASP A 24 -16.13 9.34 5.34
CA ASP A 24 -16.71 8.51 6.39
C ASP A 24 -18.24 8.51 6.31
N ILE A 25 -18.86 9.68 6.12
CA ILE A 25 -20.30 9.81 5.88
C ILE A 25 -20.73 8.98 4.66
N LEU A 26 -19.98 9.07 3.55
CA LEU A 26 -20.32 8.33 2.32
C LEU A 26 -20.20 6.81 2.51
N THR A 27 -19.18 6.33 3.22
CA THR A 27 -19.04 4.91 3.53
C THR A 27 -20.14 4.40 4.46
N GLU A 28 -20.61 5.21 5.42
CA GLU A 28 -21.78 4.91 6.26
C GLU A 28 -23.09 4.87 5.45
N GLN A 29 -23.14 5.59 4.33
CA GLN A 29 -24.23 5.51 3.34
C GLN A 29 -24.04 4.38 2.32
N GLY A 30 -22.99 3.57 2.45
CA GLY A 30 -22.72 2.39 1.62
C GLY A 30 -22.01 2.68 0.29
N TYR A 31 -21.48 3.88 0.08
CA TYR A 31 -20.65 4.22 -1.08
C TYR A 31 -19.21 3.79 -0.87
N PHE A 32 -18.55 3.40 -1.95
CA PHE A 32 -17.11 3.19 -1.96
C PHE A 32 -16.42 4.54 -2.19
N THR A 33 -15.35 4.77 -1.44
CA THR A 33 -14.46 5.91 -1.57
C THR A 33 -13.01 5.47 -1.77
N PHE A 34 -12.25 6.33 -2.45
CA PHE A 34 -10.81 6.24 -2.54
C PHE A 34 -10.24 7.65 -2.37
N ASN A 35 -9.26 7.83 -1.49
CA ASN A 35 -8.70 9.14 -1.16
C ASN A 35 -7.20 9.15 -1.41
N TYR A 36 -6.78 9.80 -2.50
CA TYR A 36 -5.39 10.07 -2.81
C TYR A 36 -4.92 11.35 -2.14
N ARG A 37 -3.69 11.38 -1.64
CA ARG A 37 -3.06 12.56 -1.01
C ARG A 37 -1.81 12.98 -1.76
N ASP A 38 -1.76 14.24 -2.14
CA ASP A 38 -0.62 14.88 -2.78
C ASP A 38 -0.10 16.03 -1.92
N TYR A 39 1.19 15.96 -1.60
CA TYR A 39 1.87 16.99 -0.84
C TYR A 39 3.35 17.02 -1.18
N PRO A 40 3.96 18.22 -1.25
CA PRO A 40 5.40 18.36 -1.36
C PRO A 40 6.09 18.03 -0.03
N SER A 41 7.40 17.82 -0.06
CA SER A 41 8.23 17.65 1.14
C SER A 41 8.44 18.97 1.91
N LEU A 42 7.34 19.62 2.32
CA LEU A 42 7.30 20.89 3.04
C LEU A 42 6.38 20.78 4.26
N ILE A 43 6.84 21.22 5.44
CA ILE A 43 6.05 21.19 6.68
C ILE A 43 4.97 22.27 6.70
N ARG A 44 5.27 23.47 6.17
CA ARG A 44 4.33 24.59 6.05
C ARG A 44 4.45 25.26 4.69
N GLY A 45 3.33 25.79 4.20
CA GLY A 45 3.24 26.37 2.86
C GLY A 45 3.06 25.31 1.77
N GLY A 46 3.38 25.66 0.53
CA GLY A 46 3.11 24.78 -0.61
C GLY A 46 1.63 24.67 -0.97
N HIS A 47 1.36 23.83 -1.97
CA HIS A 47 0.01 23.45 -2.38
C HIS A 47 -0.14 21.96 -2.12
N ASN A 48 -1.09 21.60 -1.28
CA ASN A 48 -1.45 20.23 -0.99
C ASN A 48 -2.86 20.00 -1.52
N PHE A 49 -3.15 18.78 -1.94
CA PHE A 49 -4.51 18.43 -2.29
C PHE A 49 -4.78 16.95 -2.06
N ASN A 50 -6.06 16.66 -1.88
CA ASN A 50 -6.58 15.31 -1.91
C ASN A 50 -7.49 15.16 -3.13
N ILE A 51 -7.53 13.96 -3.70
CA ILE A 51 -8.57 13.57 -4.66
C ILE A 51 -9.40 12.48 -3.99
N LEU A 52 -10.64 12.84 -3.66
CA LEU A 52 -11.63 11.92 -3.13
C LEU A 52 -12.50 11.42 -4.29
N SER A 53 -12.26 10.16 -4.67
CA SER A 53 -13.10 9.43 -5.60
C SER A 53 -14.24 8.74 -4.87
N ILE A 54 -15.45 8.79 -5.42
CA ILE A 54 -16.68 8.28 -4.80
C ILE A 54 -17.45 7.47 -5.85
N SER A 55 -17.90 6.27 -5.51
CA SER A 55 -18.66 5.41 -6.41
C SER A 55 -19.68 4.54 -5.69
N ASP A 56 -20.72 4.16 -6.43
CA ASP A 56 -21.70 3.12 -6.05
C ASP A 56 -21.17 1.69 -6.27
N LYS A 57 -20.06 1.56 -7.00
CA LYS A 57 -19.27 0.32 -7.17
C LYS A 57 -17.90 0.50 -6.50
N ARG A 58 -17.13 -0.59 -6.37
CA ARG A 58 -15.74 -0.51 -5.88
C ARG A 58 -14.95 0.49 -6.72
N VAL A 59 -14.16 1.31 -6.04
CA VAL A 59 -13.22 2.26 -6.66
C VAL A 59 -11.95 2.25 -5.83
N GLY A 60 -10.80 2.19 -6.49
CA GLY A 60 -9.50 2.22 -5.80
C GLY A 60 -8.47 3.11 -6.46
N SER A 61 -8.88 3.94 -7.42
CA SER A 61 -8.06 4.94 -8.08
C SER A 61 -8.87 6.22 -8.34
N TYR A 62 -8.25 7.18 -9.03
CA TYR A 62 -8.91 8.39 -9.51
C TYR A 62 -8.74 8.58 -11.01
N GLU A 63 -9.54 9.48 -11.59
CA GLU A 63 -9.42 9.93 -12.98
C GLU A 63 -8.89 11.36 -13.02
N SER A 64 -8.27 11.74 -14.15
CA SER A 64 -7.64 13.06 -14.33
C SER A 64 -8.65 14.21 -14.41
N LYS A 65 -9.93 13.91 -14.72
CA LYS A 65 -11.00 14.92 -14.81
C LYS A 65 -11.84 14.97 -13.53
N LEU A 66 -12.05 16.18 -13.03
CA LEU A 66 -12.70 16.46 -11.75
C LEU A 66 -14.18 16.80 -11.93
N ASP A 67 -15.02 16.24 -11.05
CA ASP A 67 -16.44 16.58 -10.94
C ASP A 67 -16.66 17.78 -10.01
N GLY A 68 -15.73 18.02 -9.09
CA GLY A 68 -15.78 19.18 -8.22
C GLY A 68 -14.42 19.58 -7.65
N ILE A 69 -14.29 20.86 -7.32
CA ILE A 69 -13.14 21.44 -6.62
C ILE A 69 -13.63 22.09 -5.33
N VAL A 70 -13.03 21.71 -4.21
CA VAL A 70 -13.17 22.35 -2.91
C VAL A 70 -11.88 23.10 -2.63
N ALA A 71 -11.92 24.41 -2.81
CA ALA A 71 -10.73 25.26 -2.74
C ALA A 71 -10.65 25.96 -1.38
N MET A 72 -9.58 25.68 -0.63
CA MET A 72 -9.26 26.37 0.64
C MET A 72 -8.38 27.61 0.43
N ASP A 73 -7.92 27.84 -0.80
CA ASP A 73 -7.24 29.03 -1.26
C ASP A 73 -7.47 29.27 -2.77
N GLU A 74 -7.12 30.46 -3.25
CA GLU A 74 -7.26 30.82 -4.68
C GLU A 74 -6.36 29.97 -5.59
N LYS A 75 -5.18 29.60 -5.08
CA LYS A 75 -4.18 28.82 -5.82
C LYS A 75 -4.74 27.48 -6.27
N THR A 76 -5.54 26.83 -5.44
CA THR A 76 -6.23 25.58 -5.76
C THR A 76 -7.09 25.70 -7.03
N ILE A 77 -7.87 26.79 -7.14
CA ILE A 77 -8.71 27.02 -8.31
C ILE A 77 -7.83 27.27 -9.53
N VAL A 78 -6.83 28.14 -9.41
CA VAL A 78 -5.94 28.48 -10.53
C VAL A 78 -5.24 27.25 -11.10
N LEU A 79 -4.75 26.35 -10.24
CA LEU A 79 -4.01 25.15 -10.67
C LEU A 79 -4.92 24.10 -11.32
N HIS A 80 -6.11 23.86 -10.76
CA HIS A 80 -6.92 22.69 -11.12
C HIS A 80 -8.18 23.00 -11.96
N LYS A 81 -8.49 24.26 -12.24
CA LYS A 81 -9.68 24.63 -13.02
C LYS A 81 -9.75 23.98 -14.40
N ASN A 82 -8.61 23.73 -15.05
CA ASN A 82 -8.55 23.07 -16.36
C ASN A 82 -8.85 21.55 -16.31
N GLU A 83 -8.77 20.96 -15.12
CA GLU A 83 -9.11 19.56 -14.87
C GLU A 83 -10.62 19.39 -14.61
N LEU A 84 -11.35 20.47 -14.31
CA LEU A 84 -12.78 20.45 -14.02
C LEU A 84 -13.61 20.13 -15.28
N LYS A 85 -14.58 19.23 -15.16
CA LYS A 85 -15.56 18.93 -16.20
C LYS A 85 -16.49 20.14 -16.45
N ASN A 86 -17.04 20.25 -17.65
CA ASN A 86 -17.93 21.38 -18.03
C ASN A 86 -19.14 21.55 -17.10
N ASN A 87 -19.68 20.45 -16.58
CA ASN A 87 -20.79 20.42 -15.63
C ASN A 87 -20.33 20.27 -14.17
N GLY A 88 -19.04 20.47 -13.88
CA GLY A 88 -18.47 20.37 -12.54
C GLY A 88 -18.95 21.49 -11.60
N PHE A 89 -18.47 21.49 -10.36
CA PHE A 89 -18.78 22.54 -9.39
C PHE A 89 -17.54 23.00 -8.64
N ILE A 90 -17.56 24.23 -8.12
CA ILE A 90 -16.51 24.77 -7.25
C ILE A 90 -17.16 25.23 -5.94
N ILE A 91 -16.55 24.85 -4.81
CA ILE A 91 -16.80 25.43 -3.51
C ILE A 91 -15.59 26.31 -3.18
N ASP A 92 -15.79 27.63 -3.14
CA ASP A 92 -14.74 28.60 -2.84
C ASP A 92 -14.73 28.93 -1.33
N PHE A 93 -13.55 28.96 -0.72
CA PHE A 93 -13.39 29.33 0.69
C PHE A 93 -13.93 30.73 1.02
N LYS A 94 -13.94 31.65 0.05
CA LYS A 94 -14.45 33.03 0.22
C LYS A 94 -15.93 33.06 0.63
N GLU A 95 -16.69 32.01 0.33
CA GLU A 95 -18.09 31.87 0.73
C GLU A 95 -18.24 31.65 2.25
N PHE A 96 -17.14 31.36 2.94
CA PHE A 96 -17.08 30.96 4.34
C PHE A 96 -16.12 31.83 5.17
N ASP A 97 -15.98 33.10 4.80
CA ASP A 97 -15.14 34.06 5.52
C ASP A 97 -15.47 34.12 7.03
N GLY A 98 -14.41 34.33 7.82
CA GLY A 98 -14.49 34.47 9.28
C GLY A 98 -14.54 33.17 10.08
N LEU A 99 -14.49 31.98 9.45
CA LEU A 99 -14.56 30.70 10.17
C LEU A 99 -13.21 30.19 10.71
N GLY A 100 -12.09 30.81 10.33
CA GLY A 100 -10.76 30.45 10.81
C GLY A 100 -10.46 28.96 10.68
N ARG A 101 -10.19 28.29 11.81
CA ARG A 101 -9.88 26.84 11.86
C ARG A 101 -11.05 25.92 11.48
N ASN A 102 -12.28 26.42 11.53
CA ASN A 102 -13.49 25.65 11.22
C ASN A 102 -13.90 25.73 9.74
N LEU A 103 -13.08 26.38 8.89
CA LEU A 103 -13.31 26.44 7.44
C LEU A 103 -13.44 25.04 6.82
N ASN A 104 -12.56 24.11 7.19
CA ASN A 104 -12.60 22.73 6.72
C ASN A 104 -13.96 22.04 7.01
N ILE A 105 -14.53 22.26 8.20
CA ILE A 105 -15.80 21.67 8.61
C ILE A 105 -16.97 22.27 7.81
N ALA A 106 -16.94 23.58 7.55
CA ALA A 106 -17.93 24.22 6.67
C ALA A 106 -17.84 23.71 5.23
N LEU A 107 -16.63 23.55 4.68
CA LEU A 107 -16.43 23.00 3.34
C LEU A 107 -16.93 21.54 3.25
N ALA A 108 -16.72 20.74 4.29
CA ALA A 108 -17.30 19.39 4.37
C ALA A 108 -18.83 19.45 4.36
N GLY A 109 -19.45 20.34 5.14
CA GLY A 109 -20.90 20.53 5.15
C GLY A 109 -21.47 20.95 3.80
N ALA A 110 -20.79 21.88 3.12
CA ALA A 110 -21.13 22.32 1.76
C ALA A 110 -21.07 21.16 0.75
N LEU A 111 -20.04 20.32 0.81
CA LEU A 111 -19.90 19.17 -0.08
C LEU A 111 -20.97 18.10 0.18
N ILE A 112 -21.30 17.82 1.45
CA ILE A 112 -22.40 16.91 1.81
C ILE A 112 -23.75 17.41 1.28
N LYS A 113 -24.01 18.72 1.35
CA LYS A 113 -25.22 19.31 0.76
C LYS A 113 -25.29 19.12 -0.74
N ILE A 114 -24.18 19.34 -1.45
CA ILE A 114 -24.10 19.15 -2.91
C ILE A 114 -24.46 17.70 -3.29
N PHE A 115 -24.02 16.72 -2.50
CA PHE A 115 -24.38 15.31 -2.69
C PHE A 115 -25.82 14.95 -2.29
N GLY A 116 -26.54 15.88 -1.66
CA GLY A 116 -27.94 15.67 -1.28
C GLY A 116 -28.14 14.70 -0.12
N ILE A 117 -27.13 14.52 0.72
CA ILE A 117 -27.21 13.68 1.93
C ILE A 117 -27.90 14.45 3.05
N ASP A 118 -28.67 13.75 3.89
CA ASP A 118 -29.41 14.33 5.00
C ASP A 118 -28.47 15.03 6.01
N LYS A 119 -28.84 16.26 6.38
CA LYS A 119 -28.12 17.10 7.36
C LYS A 119 -27.88 16.37 8.69
N ARG A 120 -28.82 15.53 9.13
CA ARG A 120 -28.72 14.80 10.41
C ARG A 120 -27.46 13.94 10.46
N ILE A 121 -27.15 13.25 9.36
CA ILE A 121 -25.97 12.38 9.26
C ILE A 121 -24.68 13.19 9.41
N LEU A 122 -24.61 14.37 8.77
CA LEU A 122 -23.48 15.29 8.93
C LEU A 122 -23.30 15.71 10.39
N ILE A 123 -24.39 16.16 11.02
CA ILE A 123 -24.33 16.68 12.39
C ILE A 123 -23.93 15.57 13.39
N ASP A 124 -24.46 14.37 13.23
CA ASP A 124 -24.10 13.22 14.06
C ASP A 124 -22.61 12.86 13.90
N ARG A 125 -22.08 12.92 12.67
CA ARG A 125 -20.64 12.73 12.41
C ARG A 125 -19.78 13.77 13.11
N ILE A 126 -20.11 15.06 12.96
CA ILE A 126 -19.36 16.16 13.56
C ILE A 126 -19.40 16.09 15.10
N LYS A 127 -20.55 15.73 15.68
CA LYS A 127 -20.68 15.52 17.13
C LYS A 127 -19.76 14.40 17.63
N LYS A 128 -19.73 13.26 16.92
CA LYS A 128 -18.90 12.11 17.28
C LYS A 128 -17.40 12.43 17.24
N GLU A 129 -16.97 13.27 16.31
CA GLU A 129 -15.55 13.55 16.09
C GLU A 129 -15.01 14.73 16.92
N PHE A 130 -15.76 15.82 17.06
CA PHE A 130 -15.27 17.06 17.69
C PHE A 130 -15.96 17.43 18.99
N ASN A 131 -17.20 16.97 19.21
CA ASN A 131 -18.04 17.33 20.34
C ASN A 131 -18.02 18.83 20.71
N ASN A 132 -18.00 19.72 19.71
CA ASN A 132 -17.89 21.18 19.88
C ASN A 132 -19.01 21.91 19.10
N GLN A 133 -19.68 22.88 19.75
CA GLN A 133 -20.75 23.70 19.15
C GLN A 133 -20.27 24.56 17.98
N GLU A 134 -19.04 25.09 18.01
CA GLU A 134 -18.49 25.88 16.92
C GLU A 134 -18.34 25.05 15.63
N ALA A 135 -17.91 23.80 15.77
CA ALA A 135 -17.77 22.86 14.66
C ALA A 135 -19.15 22.53 14.05
N ILE A 136 -20.15 22.30 14.90
CA ILE A 136 -21.53 22.06 14.46
C ILE A 136 -22.03 23.28 13.67
N SER A 137 -21.94 24.47 14.24
CA SER A 137 -22.37 25.71 13.59
C SER A 137 -21.67 25.95 12.24
N ALA A 138 -20.36 25.70 12.17
CA ALA A 138 -19.61 25.80 10.91
C ALA A 138 -20.11 24.80 9.87
N SER A 139 -20.36 23.55 10.26
CA SER A 139 -20.89 22.51 9.34
C SER A 139 -22.28 22.89 8.81
N GLU A 140 -23.13 23.48 9.65
CA GLU A 140 -24.46 23.96 9.26
C GLU A 140 -24.40 25.15 8.32
N LYS A 141 -23.52 26.12 8.58
CA LYS A 141 -23.27 27.25 7.68
C LYS A 141 -22.83 26.75 6.30
N GLY A 142 -21.91 25.79 6.28
CA GLY A 142 -21.50 25.05 5.09
C GLY A 142 -22.67 24.44 4.33
N PHE A 143 -23.46 23.63 5.03
CA PHE A 143 -24.59 22.89 4.46
C PHE A 143 -25.71 23.79 3.94
N ASN A 144 -25.99 24.90 4.62
CA ASN A 144 -27.08 25.81 4.23
C ASN A 144 -26.68 26.77 3.10
N ASN A 145 -25.39 27.03 2.91
CA ASN A 145 -24.89 27.95 1.88
C ASN A 145 -25.00 27.37 0.45
N LYS A 146 -25.02 26.04 0.30
CA LYS A 146 -25.08 25.38 -1.01
C LYS A 146 -26.47 24.84 -1.35
N GLY A 147 -26.74 24.80 -2.65
CA GLY A 147 -27.84 24.00 -3.22
C GLY A 147 -27.45 22.53 -3.36
N LYS A 148 -28.45 21.66 -3.37
CA LYS A 148 -28.26 20.25 -3.73
C LYS A 148 -28.07 20.15 -5.25
N LYS A 149 -27.03 19.45 -5.69
CA LYS A 149 -26.77 19.19 -7.12
C LYS A 149 -27.03 17.73 -7.50
N PHE A 150 -26.74 16.81 -6.58
CA PHE A 150 -26.95 15.38 -6.74
C PHE A 150 -27.89 14.84 -5.65
N GLU A 151 -28.42 13.64 -5.85
CA GLU A 151 -29.28 12.95 -4.88
C GLU A 151 -28.75 11.55 -4.61
N LEU A 152 -27.79 11.45 -3.70
CA LEU A 152 -27.24 10.17 -3.31
C LEU A 152 -28.19 9.43 -2.37
N LYS A 153 -28.71 8.30 -2.83
CA LYS A 153 -29.52 7.39 -2.01
C LYS A 153 -28.62 6.49 -1.18
N LYS A 154 -29.08 6.08 -0.01
CA LYS A 154 -28.38 5.09 0.82
C LYS A 154 -28.28 3.74 0.10
N LEU A 155 -27.09 3.15 0.08
CA LEU A 155 -26.82 1.83 -0.47
C LEU A 155 -26.80 0.76 0.63
N LYS A 156 -26.93 -0.51 0.25
CA LYS A 156 -26.96 -1.66 1.18
C LYS A 156 -25.59 -2.35 1.31
N ASN A 157 -24.52 -1.57 1.25
CA ASN A 157 -23.16 -2.09 1.42
C ASN A 157 -22.65 -1.81 2.85
N SER A 158 -21.85 -2.73 3.38
CA SER A 158 -21.11 -2.52 4.63
C SER A 158 -19.66 -2.22 4.26
N ILE A 159 -19.26 -0.96 4.39
CA ILE A 159 -17.98 -0.47 3.89
C ILE A 159 -17.05 -0.12 5.05
N LEU A 160 -15.83 -0.63 4.99
CA LEU A 160 -14.71 -0.24 5.83
C LEU A 160 -13.76 0.63 5.02
N ARG A 161 -13.09 1.57 5.69
CA ARG A 161 -12.06 2.41 5.10
C ARG A 161 -10.75 2.19 5.83
N MET A 162 -9.68 2.00 5.07
CA MET A 162 -8.35 1.76 5.62
C MET A 162 -7.24 2.13 4.63
N SER A 163 -6.07 2.50 5.14
CA SER A 163 -4.84 2.66 4.35
C SER A 163 -4.05 1.35 4.27
N GLY A 164 -3.08 1.26 3.34
CA GLY A 164 -2.19 0.11 3.28
C GLY A 164 -1.34 -0.04 4.55
N SER A 165 -0.93 1.07 5.17
CA SER A 165 -0.19 1.06 6.44
C SER A 165 -1.03 0.50 7.59
N GLN A 166 -2.32 0.85 7.65
CA GLN A 166 -3.27 0.25 8.60
C GLN A 166 -3.41 -1.26 8.35
N GLY A 167 -3.47 -1.67 7.07
CA GLY A 167 -3.50 -3.08 6.70
C GLY A 167 -2.27 -3.85 7.17
N VAL A 168 -1.08 -3.30 7.00
CA VAL A 168 0.19 -3.90 7.49
C VAL A 168 0.20 -3.99 9.02
N ALA A 169 -0.16 -2.90 9.72
CA ALA A 169 -0.23 -2.89 11.17
C ALA A 169 -1.21 -3.95 11.71
N GLU A 170 -2.40 -4.07 11.10
CA GLU A 170 -3.39 -5.08 11.46
C GLU A 170 -2.86 -6.51 11.22
N GLY A 171 -2.14 -6.73 10.11
CA GLY A 171 -1.52 -8.03 9.82
C GLY A 171 -0.42 -8.41 10.82
N ALA A 172 0.35 -7.43 11.31
CA ALA A 172 1.35 -7.64 12.35
C ALA A 172 0.69 -7.97 13.71
N ILE A 173 -0.39 -7.26 14.08
CA ILE A 173 -1.18 -7.54 15.28
C ILE A 173 -1.81 -8.94 15.21
N ASN A 174 -2.38 -9.31 14.07
CA ASN A 174 -2.92 -10.66 13.83
C ASN A 174 -1.86 -11.75 13.97
N SER A 175 -0.60 -11.40 13.73
CA SER A 175 0.57 -12.28 13.90
C SER A 175 1.13 -12.26 15.33
N LYS A 176 0.48 -11.54 16.25
CA LYS A 176 0.89 -11.35 17.64
C LYS A 176 2.29 -10.76 17.78
N ILE A 177 2.64 -9.77 16.94
CA ILE A 177 3.92 -9.06 17.00
C ILE A 177 4.29 -8.69 18.44
N ASP A 178 5.56 -8.85 18.81
CA ASP A 178 6.06 -8.48 20.14
C ASP A 178 6.81 -7.13 20.09
N LEU A 179 7.54 -6.87 18.99
CA LEU A 179 8.34 -5.66 18.82
C LEU A 179 8.31 -5.16 17.37
N TYR A 180 8.02 -3.87 17.21
CA TYR A 180 8.23 -3.14 15.96
C TYR A 180 9.32 -2.07 16.12
N LEU A 181 10.32 -2.08 15.23
CA LEU A 181 11.41 -1.09 15.22
C LEU A 181 11.42 -0.31 13.92
N SER A 182 11.54 1.01 14.00
CA SER A 182 11.66 1.86 12.81
C SER A 182 12.38 3.15 13.14
N TYR A 183 13.22 3.61 12.22
CA TYR A 183 13.62 5.00 12.15
C TYR A 183 12.61 5.74 11.26
N PRO A 184 12.15 6.96 11.61
CA PRO A 184 11.10 7.63 10.82
C PRO A 184 11.58 7.97 9.42
N MET A 185 10.97 7.33 8.42
CA MET A 185 11.17 7.67 7.01
C MET A 185 9.87 7.48 6.23
N THR A 186 9.36 8.56 5.64
CA THR A 186 8.19 8.53 4.75
C THR A 186 8.41 7.57 3.60
N PRO A 187 7.46 6.69 3.24
CA PRO A 187 6.11 6.53 3.82
C PRO A 187 6.00 5.42 4.90
N ALA A 188 7.11 4.77 5.28
CA ALA A 188 7.09 3.67 6.25
C ALA A 188 6.68 4.10 7.68
N THR A 189 6.91 5.37 8.03
CA THR A 189 6.53 5.95 9.34
C THR A 189 5.04 5.77 9.67
N ALA A 190 4.16 5.68 8.66
CA ALA A 190 2.73 5.49 8.90
C ALA A 190 2.44 4.18 9.67
N VAL A 191 3.13 3.08 9.36
CA VAL A 191 2.97 1.81 10.12
C VAL A 191 3.43 1.97 11.56
N MET A 192 4.52 2.71 11.80
CA MET A 192 5.00 3.01 13.14
C MET A 192 3.95 3.74 13.98
N HIS A 193 3.27 4.75 13.41
CA HIS A 193 2.21 5.48 14.10
C HIS A 193 0.98 4.61 14.39
N GLU A 194 0.55 3.78 13.43
CA GLU A 194 -0.60 2.87 13.61
C GLU A 194 -0.34 1.83 14.70
N LEU A 195 0.85 1.23 14.71
CA LEU A 195 1.24 0.28 15.76
C LEU A 195 1.43 0.99 17.11
N ALA A 196 2.07 2.16 17.15
CA ALA A 196 2.31 2.88 18.39
C ALA A 196 0.99 3.29 19.08
N ALA A 197 -0.04 3.64 18.30
CA ALA A 197 -1.37 3.96 18.83
C ALA A 197 -2.08 2.75 19.48
N LYS A 198 -1.72 1.52 19.08
CA LYS A 198 -2.35 0.26 19.50
C LYS A 198 -1.50 -0.57 20.47
N GLN A 199 -0.27 -0.14 20.78
CA GLN A 199 0.72 -0.94 21.51
C GLN A 199 0.29 -1.35 22.93
N ILE A 200 -0.41 -0.45 23.65
CA ILE A 200 -0.91 -0.73 25.01
C ILE A 200 -2.08 -1.71 24.98
N GLU A 201 -3.03 -1.52 24.05
CA GLU A 201 -4.22 -2.37 23.91
C GLU A 201 -3.85 -3.81 23.58
N HIS A 202 -2.84 -4.00 22.73
CA HIS A 202 -2.44 -5.31 22.22
C HIS A 202 -1.16 -5.86 22.86
N ASN A 203 -0.58 -5.17 23.84
CA ASN A 203 0.59 -5.59 24.62
C ASN A 203 1.83 -5.95 23.76
N PHE A 204 2.28 -5.00 22.93
CA PHE A 204 3.55 -5.07 22.20
C PHE A 204 4.32 -3.76 22.36
N LEU A 205 5.58 -3.71 21.90
CA LEU A 205 6.39 -2.50 21.95
C LEU A 205 6.63 -1.92 20.55
N VAL A 206 6.56 -0.58 20.45
CA VAL A 206 7.12 0.15 19.31
C VAL A 206 8.33 0.94 19.81
N PHE A 207 9.48 0.71 19.19
CA PHE A 207 10.71 1.40 19.55
C PHE A 207 11.30 2.15 18.35
N GLN A 208 11.83 3.34 18.61
CA GLN A 208 12.47 4.19 17.62
C GLN A 208 13.97 4.31 17.93
N PRO A 209 14.82 3.50 17.29
CA PRO A 209 16.27 3.66 17.35
C PRO A 209 16.76 4.95 16.67
N GLU A 210 18.05 5.21 16.77
CA GLU A 210 18.72 6.41 16.27
C GLU A 210 18.97 6.43 14.75
N ASN A 211 18.99 5.26 14.09
CA ASN A 211 19.15 5.10 12.63
C ASN A 211 18.73 3.68 12.17
N GLU A 212 18.69 3.44 10.86
CA GLU A 212 18.29 2.17 10.26
C GLU A 212 19.26 1.00 10.52
N ILE A 213 20.55 1.26 10.76
CA ILE A 213 21.53 0.23 11.14
C ILE A 213 21.17 -0.32 12.53
N ALA A 214 20.87 0.59 13.47
CA ALA A 214 20.41 0.23 14.81
C ALA A 214 19.06 -0.52 14.76
N VAL A 215 18.13 -0.09 13.90
CA VAL A 215 16.85 -0.78 13.67
C VAL A 215 17.05 -2.24 13.27
N ALA A 216 17.86 -2.50 12.25
CA ALA A 216 18.03 -3.87 11.74
C ALA A 216 18.77 -4.77 12.75
N ASN A 217 19.84 -4.27 13.36
CA ASN A 217 20.61 -5.04 14.35
C ASN A 217 19.83 -5.30 15.64
N ALA A 218 19.12 -4.30 16.17
CA ALA A 218 18.24 -4.49 17.32
C ALA A 218 17.08 -5.44 16.99
N GLY A 219 16.56 -5.39 15.76
CA GLY A 219 15.51 -6.30 15.29
C GLY A 219 15.96 -7.76 15.29
N LEU A 220 17.17 -8.04 14.78
CA LEU A 220 17.77 -9.38 14.84
C LEU A 220 18.04 -9.81 16.28
N GLY A 221 18.55 -8.91 17.13
CA GLY A 221 18.79 -9.22 18.55
C GLY A 221 17.50 -9.58 19.30
N ALA A 222 16.41 -8.84 19.07
CA ALA A 222 15.11 -9.14 19.67
C ALA A 222 14.53 -10.46 19.16
N SER A 223 14.63 -10.72 17.85
CA SER A 223 14.19 -12.00 17.27
C SER A 223 15.02 -13.19 17.76
N PHE A 224 16.33 -13.02 17.94
CA PHE A 224 17.19 -14.01 18.59
C PHE A 224 16.72 -14.33 20.01
N ALA A 225 16.28 -13.32 20.77
CA ALA A 225 15.71 -13.49 22.11
C ALA A 225 14.29 -14.11 22.11
N GLY A 226 13.69 -14.35 20.94
CA GLY A 226 12.39 -15.02 20.80
C GLY A 226 11.22 -14.09 20.46
N ALA A 227 11.45 -12.78 20.33
CA ALA A 227 10.39 -11.83 19.97
C ALA A 227 10.03 -11.94 18.49
N LYS A 228 8.73 -12.03 18.17
CA LYS A 228 8.23 -11.88 16.80
C LYS A 228 8.40 -10.43 16.39
N THR A 229 9.40 -10.19 15.56
CA THR A 229 9.93 -8.85 15.33
C THR A 229 9.75 -8.40 13.88
N MET A 230 9.30 -7.17 13.70
CA MET A 230 9.18 -6.53 12.40
C MET A 230 9.87 -5.17 12.41
N ILE A 231 10.52 -4.85 11.30
CA ILE A 231 11.16 -3.56 11.09
C ILE A 231 10.59 -2.85 9.86
N GLY A 232 10.71 -1.53 9.78
CA GLY A 232 10.18 -0.75 8.66
C GLY A 232 11.12 0.33 8.13
N SER A 233 11.13 0.51 6.81
CA SER A 233 11.90 1.55 6.14
C SER A 233 11.43 1.79 4.68
N SER A 234 12.16 2.63 3.97
CA SER A 234 12.05 2.94 2.54
C SER A 234 13.42 2.75 1.88
N GLY A 235 13.55 2.95 0.55
CA GLY A 235 14.76 2.61 -0.21
C GLY A 235 16.09 2.98 0.45
N GLY A 236 16.33 4.27 0.73
CA GLY A 236 17.62 4.71 1.30
C GLY A 236 17.94 4.16 2.68
N GLY A 237 16.94 3.89 3.51
CA GLY A 237 17.14 3.26 4.81
C GLY A 237 17.30 1.74 4.70
N TYR A 238 16.63 1.11 3.73
CA TYR A 238 16.83 -0.29 3.41
C TYR A 238 18.26 -0.56 2.93
N ASP A 239 18.86 0.36 2.17
CA ASP A 239 20.28 0.29 1.78
C ASP A 239 21.22 0.24 3.01
N LEU A 240 20.93 1.01 4.06
CA LEU A 240 21.68 0.99 5.31
C LEU A 240 21.51 -0.33 6.10
N MET A 241 20.38 -1.02 5.92
CA MET A 241 20.11 -2.29 6.62
C MET A 241 20.82 -3.49 5.97
N THR A 242 21.36 -3.36 4.76
CA THR A 242 21.76 -4.51 3.92
C THR A 242 22.83 -5.41 4.52
N GLU A 243 23.73 -4.88 5.35
CA GLU A 243 24.71 -5.69 6.09
C GLU A 243 24.02 -6.58 7.13
N ALA A 244 23.10 -6.03 7.92
CA ALA A 244 22.30 -6.79 8.86
C ALA A 244 21.40 -7.82 8.15
N LEU A 245 20.90 -7.52 6.94
CA LEU A 245 20.16 -8.50 6.14
C LEU A 245 21.07 -9.67 5.69
N SER A 246 22.36 -9.44 5.45
CA SER A 246 23.34 -10.52 5.25
C SER A 246 23.52 -11.35 6.52
N MET A 247 23.62 -10.68 7.68
CA MET A 247 23.67 -11.34 8.99
C MET A 247 22.42 -12.21 9.24
N GLN A 248 21.23 -11.75 8.86
CA GLN A 248 20.01 -12.56 8.89
C GLN A 248 20.20 -13.84 8.08
N GLY A 249 20.75 -13.74 6.87
CA GLY A 249 20.92 -14.86 5.94
C GLY A 249 21.81 -15.98 6.49
N ILE A 250 22.92 -15.63 7.16
CA ILE A 250 23.83 -16.59 7.77
C ILE A 250 23.33 -17.10 9.12
N SER A 251 22.71 -16.26 9.93
CA SER A 251 22.24 -16.63 11.28
C SER A 251 20.88 -17.34 11.29
N GLU A 252 20.12 -17.26 10.19
CA GLU A 252 18.78 -17.84 10.05
C GLU A 252 17.78 -17.37 11.13
N ILE A 253 18.02 -16.19 11.72
CA ILE A 253 17.10 -15.54 12.66
C ILE A 253 15.91 -14.98 11.86
N PRO A 254 14.64 -15.27 12.23
CA PRO A 254 13.48 -14.69 11.55
C PRO A 254 13.49 -13.16 11.57
N LEU A 255 13.24 -12.52 10.43
CA LEU A 255 13.07 -11.07 10.36
C LEU A 255 12.03 -10.71 9.31
N ILE A 256 11.10 -9.81 9.69
CA ILE A 256 10.11 -9.25 8.77
C ILE A 256 10.47 -7.79 8.52
N VAL A 257 10.52 -7.38 7.25
CA VAL A 257 10.85 -6.01 6.83
C VAL A 257 9.70 -5.44 6.02
N TYR A 258 9.15 -4.30 6.45
CA TYR A 258 8.29 -3.47 5.62
C TYR A 258 9.14 -2.50 4.82
N LEU A 259 9.18 -2.71 3.50
CA LEU A 259 9.86 -1.83 2.56
C LEU A 259 8.82 -1.02 1.78
N ALA A 260 8.61 0.22 2.20
CA ALA A 260 7.65 1.12 1.57
C ALA A 260 8.38 2.05 0.59
N SER A 261 8.33 1.70 -0.69
CA SER A 261 9.09 2.36 -1.76
C SER A 261 8.67 3.81 -1.97
N ARG A 262 9.65 4.66 -2.29
CA ARG A 262 9.47 6.05 -2.74
C ARG A 262 10.54 6.39 -3.80
N PRO A 263 10.33 7.37 -4.69
CA PRO A 263 11.29 7.70 -5.73
C PRO A 263 12.69 7.94 -5.18
N GLY A 264 13.66 7.14 -5.64
CA GLY A 264 15.10 7.40 -5.57
C GLY A 264 15.65 7.82 -6.95
N PRO A 265 16.96 7.74 -7.21
CA PRO A 265 18.04 7.35 -6.29
C PRO A 265 18.38 8.46 -5.26
N GLY A 266 19.21 8.12 -4.26
CA GLY A 266 19.52 9.03 -3.15
C GLY A 266 18.26 9.36 -2.34
N THR A 267 18.08 10.63 -1.97
CA THR A 267 16.83 11.08 -1.31
C THR A 267 15.63 11.00 -2.26
N GLY A 268 15.86 11.23 -3.56
CA GLY A 268 14.85 11.34 -4.61
C GLY A 268 13.70 12.28 -4.26
N ILE A 269 12.45 11.79 -4.31
CA ILE A 269 11.24 12.59 -4.08
C ILE A 269 10.39 11.96 -2.95
N PRO A 270 10.69 12.27 -1.67
CA PRO A 270 10.21 11.50 -0.51
C PRO A 270 8.70 11.33 -0.34
N THR A 271 7.90 12.24 -0.89
CA THR A 271 6.44 12.31 -0.68
C THR A 271 5.63 11.74 -1.85
N TYR A 272 6.31 11.12 -2.81
CA TYR A 272 5.76 10.56 -4.03
C TYR A 272 5.95 9.04 -4.10
N SER A 273 5.35 8.39 -5.10
CA SER A 273 5.29 6.93 -5.21
C SER A 273 6.19 6.39 -6.32
N THR A 274 6.74 5.19 -6.12
CA THR A 274 7.45 4.42 -7.14
C THR A 274 7.41 2.94 -6.79
N GLN A 275 7.74 2.10 -7.76
CA GLN A 275 7.95 0.66 -7.61
C GLN A 275 9.37 0.25 -8.02
N ALA A 276 10.35 1.10 -7.72
CA ALA A 276 11.75 0.95 -8.14
C ALA A 276 12.64 0.15 -7.17
N ASP A 277 12.10 -0.32 -6.05
CA ASP A 277 12.87 -1.04 -5.02
C ASP A 277 12.69 -2.57 -5.06
N LEU A 278 12.08 -3.12 -6.13
CA LEU A 278 11.89 -4.57 -6.27
C LEU A 278 13.25 -5.31 -6.38
N ASP A 279 14.18 -4.80 -7.17
CA ASP A 279 15.50 -5.44 -7.33
C ASP A 279 16.29 -5.47 -6.02
N VAL A 280 16.25 -4.39 -5.23
CA VAL A 280 16.95 -4.33 -3.94
C VAL A 280 16.28 -5.29 -2.93
N ALA A 281 14.95 -5.37 -2.91
CA ALA A 281 14.24 -6.38 -2.10
C ALA A 281 14.65 -7.82 -2.48
N LEU A 282 14.88 -8.09 -3.76
CA LEU A 282 15.22 -9.42 -4.25
C LEU A 282 16.69 -9.81 -4.00
N ARG A 283 17.61 -8.85 -3.98
CA ARG A 283 19.06 -9.09 -4.14
C ARG A 283 19.98 -8.37 -3.14
N ALA A 284 19.48 -7.50 -2.28
CA ALA A 284 20.31 -6.83 -1.28
C ALA A 284 20.95 -7.78 -0.25
N GLY A 285 22.07 -7.36 0.33
CA GLY A 285 22.93 -8.18 1.20
C GLY A 285 23.93 -9.01 0.40
N HIS A 286 25.16 -9.11 0.89
CA HIS A 286 26.21 -9.91 0.25
C HIS A 286 26.02 -11.41 0.53
N GLY A 287 26.45 -12.26 -0.40
CA GLY A 287 26.26 -13.72 -0.32
C GLY A 287 24.88 -14.19 -0.80
N GLU A 288 24.63 -15.50 -0.71
CA GLU A 288 23.41 -16.14 -1.19
C GLU A 288 22.61 -16.74 -0.03
N PHE A 289 21.37 -16.29 0.13
CA PHE A 289 20.49 -16.76 1.19
C PHE A 289 19.00 -16.64 0.82
N PRO A 290 18.14 -17.50 1.39
CA PRO A 290 16.71 -17.49 1.13
C PRO A 290 16.05 -16.21 1.63
N ARG A 291 15.10 -15.70 0.85
CA ARG A 291 14.22 -14.62 1.28
C ARG A 291 12.87 -14.73 0.58
N ILE A 292 11.85 -14.20 1.25
CA ILE A 292 10.47 -14.11 0.79
C ILE A 292 10.20 -12.64 0.48
N VAL A 293 9.65 -12.34 -0.69
CA VAL A 293 9.29 -10.98 -1.11
C VAL A 293 7.85 -11.01 -1.59
N ILE A 294 6.98 -10.31 -0.85
CA ILE A 294 5.53 -10.27 -1.06
C ILE A 294 5.11 -8.82 -1.29
N ALA A 295 4.29 -8.56 -2.29
CA ALA A 295 3.86 -7.24 -2.69
C ALA A 295 2.33 -7.12 -2.77
N PRO A 296 1.65 -6.74 -1.67
CA PRO A 296 0.19 -6.54 -1.66
C PRO A 296 -0.19 -5.32 -2.53
N GLY A 297 -1.42 -5.31 -3.06
CA GLY A 297 -1.93 -4.21 -3.90
C GLY A 297 -3.12 -3.44 -3.32
N ASP A 298 -3.66 -3.88 -2.19
CA ASP A 298 -4.69 -3.16 -1.43
C ASP A 298 -4.55 -3.42 0.08
N PRO A 299 -5.25 -2.66 0.95
CA PRO A 299 -5.10 -2.81 2.39
C PRO A 299 -5.50 -4.19 2.97
N ILE A 300 -6.47 -4.89 2.37
CA ILE A 300 -6.87 -6.22 2.82
C ILE A 300 -5.74 -7.21 2.52
N GLU A 301 -5.13 -7.08 1.35
CA GLU A 301 -3.93 -7.84 1.01
C GLU A 301 -2.76 -7.49 1.92
N CYS A 302 -2.58 -6.23 2.32
CA CYS A 302 -1.56 -5.89 3.31
C CYS A 302 -1.73 -6.67 4.61
N THR A 303 -2.97 -6.81 5.12
CA THR A 303 -3.26 -7.60 6.32
C THR A 303 -2.94 -9.07 6.13
N GLU A 304 -3.44 -9.67 5.05
CA GLU A 304 -3.25 -11.10 4.75
C GLU A 304 -1.77 -11.43 4.53
N LYS A 305 -1.10 -10.64 3.69
CA LYS A 305 0.29 -10.87 3.28
C LYS A 305 1.30 -10.59 4.37
N THR A 306 1.00 -9.66 5.28
CA THR A 306 1.83 -9.48 6.47
C THR A 306 1.76 -10.73 7.37
N ASN A 307 0.57 -11.29 7.59
CA ASN A 307 0.43 -12.52 8.39
C ASN A 307 1.11 -13.73 7.75
N GLU A 308 0.99 -13.89 6.42
CA GLU A 308 1.74 -14.91 5.66
C GLU A 308 3.27 -14.70 5.79
N ALA A 309 3.75 -13.46 5.74
CA ALA A 309 5.17 -13.13 5.88
C ALA A 309 5.74 -13.51 7.24
N PHE A 310 5.00 -13.24 8.33
CA PHE A 310 5.36 -13.68 9.69
C PHE A 310 5.37 -15.21 9.78
N TYR A 311 4.33 -15.88 9.30
CA TYR A 311 4.24 -17.34 9.31
C TYR A 311 5.45 -18.00 8.65
N LEU A 312 5.78 -17.57 7.43
CA LEU A 312 6.91 -18.13 6.68
C LEU A 312 8.26 -17.77 7.31
N SER A 313 8.43 -16.53 7.80
CA SER A 313 9.66 -16.08 8.45
C SER A 313 9.97 -16.90 9.70
N GLU A 314 8.98 -17.06 10.59
CA GLU A 314 9.11 -17.78 11.85
C GLU A 314 9.29 -19.30 11.64
N LYS A 315 8.56 -19.88 10.68
CA LYS A 315 8.64 -21.32 10.39
C LYS A 315 9.99 -21.73 9.80
N TYR A 316 10.62 -20.87 9.01
CA TYR A 316 11.84 -21.21 8.27
C TYR A 316 13.10 -20.48 8.75
N GLY A 317 13.01 -19.49 9.63
CA GLY A 317 14.19 -18.68 9.97
C GLY A 317 14.69 -17.90 8.75
N ALA A 318 13.79 -17.15 8.11
CA ALA A 318 14.05 -16.51 6.83
C ALA A 318 13.73 -15.01 6.86
N LEU A 319 14.36 -14.25 5.97
CA LEU A 319 14.00 -12.86 5.72
C LEU A 319 12.69 -12.80 4.92
N SER A 320 11.67 -12.16 5.47
CA SER A 320 10.43 -11.84 4.75
C SER A 320 10.30 -10.34 4.54
N ILE A 321 10.07 -9.92 3.30
CA ILE A 321 9.95 -8.52 2.90
C ILE A 321 8.53 -8.28 2.38
N ILE A 322 7.84 -7.34 3.02
CA ILE A 322 6.56 -6.80 2.57
C ILE A 322 6.88 -5.54 1.76
N LEU A 323 6.84 -5.68 0.44
CA LEU A 323 7.16 -4.63 -0.52
C LEU A 323 5.91 -3.81 -0.86
N SER A 324 5.94 -2.54 -0.52
CA SER A 324 4.87 -1.58 -0.73
C SER A 324 5.43 -0.32 -1.41
N ASP A 325 4.58 0.69 -1.55
CA ASP A 325 4.94 2.01 -2.04
C ASP A 325 4.11 3.10 -1.34
N LYS A 326 4.50 4.36 -1.51
CA LYS A 326 3.80 5.50 -0.90
C LYS A 326 2.31 5.55 -1.24
N HIS A 327 1.94 5.19 -2.47
CA HIS A 327 0.55 5.24 -2.90
C HIS A 327 -0.32 4.29 -2.07
N LEU A 328 0.09 3.03 -1.92
CA LEU A 328 -0.63 2.06 -1.09
C LEU A 328 -0.52 2.41 0.40
N ALA A 329 0.65 2.84 0.87
CA ALA A 329 0.90 3.12 2.28
C ALA A 329 -0.01 4.23 2.83
N GLU A 330 -0.25 5.30 2.07
CA GLU A 330 -0.90 6.52 2.58
C GLU A 330 -2.28 6.84 1.99
N SER A 331 -2.64 6.28 0.83
CA SER A 331 -3.99 6.47 0.29
C SER A 331 -4.99 5.69 1.14
N GLU A 332 -6.22 6.20 1.24
CA GLU A 332 -7.30 5.53 1.98
C GLU A 332 -8.23 4.86 0.99
N PHE A 333 -8.38 3.54 1.13
CA PHE A 333 -9.23 2.72 0.27
C PHE A 333 -10.46 2.31 1.06
N SER A 334 -11.58 2.16 0.36
CA SER A 334 -12.78 1.56 0.91
C SER A 334 -12.99 0.15 0.38
N THR A 335 -13.54 -0.71 1.24
CA THR A 335 -13.78 -2.11 0.91
C THR A 335 -14.88 -2.69 1.79
N ASP A 336 -15.68 -3.58 1.22
CA ASP A 336 -16.62 -4.49 1.87
C ASP A 336 -16.00 -5.89 2.09
N ARG A 337 -14.76 -6.11 1.63
CA ARG A 337 -14.05 -7.39 1.76
C ARG A 337 -13.46 -7.48 3.16
N LYS A 338 -13.64 -8.63 3.81
CA LYS A 338 -12.95 -8.98 5.04
C LYS A 338 -11.66 -9.76 4.73
N PRO A 339 -10.59 -9.60 5.53
CA PRO A 339 -9.41 -10.44 5.42
C PRO A 339 -9.74 -11.92 5.61
N ASN A 340 -8.91 -12.78 5.02
CA ASN A 340 -8.92 -14.22 5.26
C ASN A 340 -8.67 -14.56 6.74
N LYS A 341 -8.93 -15.83 7.10
CA LYS A 341 -8.67 -16.34 8.45
C LYS A 341 -7.19 -16.20 8.80
N ILE A 342 -6.93 -15.73 10.02
CA ILE A 342 -5.58 -15.56 10.59
C ILE A 342 -4.88 -16.92 10.66
N ILE A 343 -3.63 -16.96 10.21
CA ILE A 343 -2.71 -18.09 10.33
C ILE A 343 -1.96 -17.94 11.66
N PRO A 344 -2.00 -18.94 12.55
CA PRO A 344 -1.21 -18.92 13.78
C PRO A 344 0.29 -18.86 13.48
N VAL A 345 0.98 -17.96 14.17
CA VAL A 345 2.43 -17.79 14.08
C VAL A 345 3.06 -18.28 15.38
N GLU A 346 3.89 -19.32 15.30
CA GLU A 346 4.49 -20.00 16.44
C GLU A 346 6.02 -19.92 16.38
N VAL A 347 6.64 -19.57 17.51
CA VAL A 347 8.09 -19.61 17.68
C VAL A 347 8.48 -21.04 18.09
N LYS A 348 9.14 -21.78 17.18
CA LYS A 348 9.59 -23.18 17.42
C LYS A 348 11.10 -23.35 17.59
N ARG A 349 11.86 -22.28 17.32
CA ARG A 349 13.31 -22.29 17.52
C ARG A 349 13.63 -22.25 19.01
N LYS A 350 14.77 -22.80 19.41
CA LYS A 350 15.32 -22.59 20.75
C LYS A 350 15.70 -21.11 20.91
N VAL A 351 15.43 -20.56 22.09
CA VAL A 351 15.76 -19.17 22.43
C VAL A 351 16.61 -19.13 23.72
N PRO A 352 17.31 -18.02 24.01
CA PRO A 352 18.04 -17.86 25.27
C PRO A 352 17.12 -18.10 26.47
N GLY A 353 17.60 -18.86 27.45
CA GLY A 353 16.84 -19.28 28.63
C GLY A 353 16.20 -20.67 28.50
N GLU A 354 15.99 -21.19 27.29
CA GLU A 354 15.54 -22.57 27.05
C GLU A 354 16.69 -23.54 26.74
N GLY A 355 17.87 -23.00 26.44
CA GLY A 355 19.08 -23.77 26.17
C GLY A 355 20.25 -22.89 25.73
N ILE A 356 21.39 -23.52 25.42
CA ILE A 356 22.53 -22.83 24.80
C ILE A 356 22.19 -22.60 23.33
N VAL A 357 22.10 -21.34 22.94
CA VAL A 357 21.89 -20.90 21.56
C VAL A 357 22.99 -19.92 21.18
N LYS A 358 23.56 -20.11 19.98
CA LYS A 358 24.64 -19.28 19.45
C LYS A 358 24.35 -18.98 17.98
N ALA A 359 24.34 -17.71 17.63
CA ALA A 359 24.25 -17.22 16.26
C ALA A 359 25.54 -16.47 15.92
N SER A 360 26.03 -16.65 14.71
CA SER A 360 27.27 -16.05 14.23
C SER A 360 27.06 -15.45 12.85
N SER A 361 27.73 -14.33 12.57
CA SER A 361 27.85 -13.79 11.21
C SER A 361 28.92 -14.53 10.38
N TYR A 362 29.77 -15.33 11.03
CA TYR A 362 30.73 -16.22 10.39
C TYR A 362 30.08 -17.55 9.99
N GLU A 363 30.69 -18.27 9.03
CA GLU A 363 30.32 -19.66 8.80
C GLU A 363 30.57 -20.49 10.05
N HIS A 364 29.70 -21.46 10.34
CA HIS A 364 29.71 -22.11 11.64
C HIS A 364 29.39 -23.60 11.61
N ASP A 365 29.86 -24.33 12.63
CA ASP A 365 29.45 -25.71 12.87
C ASP A 365 28.01 -25.78 13.43
N GLU A 366 27.53 -27.00 13.67
CA GLU A 366 26.19 -27.24 14.23
C GLU A 366 25.97 -26.70 15.66
N TYR A 367 27.04 -26.27 16.33
CA TYR A 367 27.02 -25.64 17.65
C TYR A 367 27.13 -24.11 17.57
N GLY A 368 27.23 -23.54 16.37
CA GLY A 368 27.39 -22.11 16.14
C GLY A 368 28.83 -21.60 16.34
N ASN A 369 29.83 -22.49 16.42
CA ASN A 369 31.23 -22.07 16.48
C ASN A 369 31.79 -21.79 15.09
N THR A 370 32.62 -20.76 14.98
CA THR A 370 33.23 -20.35 13.71
C THR A 370 34.01 -21.49 13.08
N THR A 371 33.85 -21.67 11.77
CA THR A 371 34.55 -22.70 11.00
C THR A 371 34.99 -22.19 9.64
N GLU A 372 36.13 -22.69 9.17
CA GLU A 372 36.65 -22.47 7.82
C GLU A 372 36.78 -23.79 7.05
N ILE A 373 36.26 -24.89 7.61
CA ILE A 373 36.37 -26.22 7.01
C ILE A 373 35.55 -26.22 5.71
N PRO A 374 36.16 -26.44 4.53
CA PRO A 374 35.47 -26.32 3.24
C PRO A 374 34.23 -27.21 3.11
N ALA A 375 34.28 -28.42 3.66
CA ALA A 375 33.15 -29.35 3.63
C ALA A 375 31.93 -28.84 4.43
N VAL A 376 32.17 -28.19 5.57
CA VAL A 376 31.11 -27.61 6.40
C VAL A 376 30.51 -26.39 5.72
N ALA A 377 31.35 -25.49 5.23
CA ALA A 377 30.91 -24.30 4.48
C ALA A 377 30.04 -24.67 3.27
N LYS A 378 30.48 -25.65 2.47
CA LYS A 378 29.70 -26.16 1.33
C LYS A 378 28.36 -26.74 1.78
N LYS A 379 28.36 -27.59 2.82
CA LYS A 379 27.14 -28.20 3.34
C LYS A 379 26.15 -27.14 3.82
N ASN A 380 26.59 -26.14 4.58
CA ASN A 380 25.73 -25.11 5.13
C ASN A 380 25.16 -24.20 4.03
N ALA A 381 25.96 -23.85 3.02
CA ALA A 381 25.47 -23.15 1.84
C ALA A 381 24.40 -23.97 1.11
N ASP A 382 24.66 -25.26 0.86
CA ASP A 382 23.69 -26.18 0.25
C ASP A 382 22.40 -26.28 1.10
N ASP A 383 22.50 -26.30 2.44
CA ASP A 383 21.37 -26.33 3.37
C ASP A 383 20.51 -25.06 3.31
N ARG A 384 21.14 -23.88 3.27
CA ARG A 384 20.43 -22.59 3.11
C ARG A 384 19.65 -22.53 1.81
N ILE A 385 20.21 -23.06 0.71
CA ILE A 385 19.50 -23.14 -0.57
C ILE A 385 18.39 -24.20 -0.55
N ARG A 386 18.62 -25.38 0.04
CA ARG A 386 17.57 -26.40 0.20
C ARG A 386 16.38 -25.91 1.01
N LYS A 387 16.61 -25.04 1.99
CA LYS A 387 15.52 -24.38 2.74
C LYS A 387 14.65 -23.52 1.82
N TYR A 388 15.23 -22.82 0.84
CA TYR A 388 14.47 -22.03 -0.12
C TYR A 388 13.45 -22.87 -0.89
N GLU A 389 13.82 -24.09 -1.31
CA GLU A 389 12.89 -25.00 -1.99
C GLU A 389 11.72 -25.39 -1.09
N LYS A 390 11.96 -25.62 0.21
CA LYS A 390 10.88 -25.87 1.18
C LYS A 390 9.94 -24.67 1.33
N ILE A 391 10.50 -23.45 1.38
CA ILE A 391 9.72 -22.21 1.39
C ILE A 391 8.88 -22.09 0.11
N LYS A 392 9.46 -22.42 -1.06
CA LYS A 392 8.78 -22.40 -2.35
C LYS A 392 7.58 -23.35 -2.38
N GLU A 393 7.74 -24.57 -1.90
CA GLU A 393 6.64 -25.54 -1.85
C GLU A 393 5.56 -25.12 -0.87
N GLU A 394 5.93 -24.64 0.31
CA GLU A 394 4.95 -24.17 1.32
C GLU A 394 4.18 -22.94 0.83
N ALA A 395 4.85 -21.99 0.15
CA ALA A 395 4.20 -20.78 -0.35
C ALA A 395 3.04 -21.05 -1.32
N LYS A 396 3.00 -22.24 -1.96
CA LYS A 396 1.90 -22.65 -2.84
C LYS A 396 0.57 -22.85 -2.13
N ILE A 397 0.57 -23.02 -0.79
CA ILE A 397 -0.69 -23.04 -0.01
C ILE A 397 -1.36 -21.66 0.02
N PHE A 398 -0.57 -20.61 -0.23
CA PHE A 398 -1.05 -19.23 -0.26
C PHE A 398 -1.35 -18.78 -1.69
N GLN A 399 -2.15 -17.73 -1.78
CA GLN A 399 -2.44 -17.10 -3.04
C GLN A 399 -1.25 -16.26 -3.51
N MET A 400 -0.43 -16.83 -4.38
CA MET A 400 0.79 -16.21 -4.92
C MET A 400 0.53 -15.25 -6.10
N ILE A 401 -0.56 -15.47 -6.83
CA ILE A 401 -1.08 -14.58 -7.88
C ILE A 401 -2.59 -14.42 -7.74
N LYS A 402 -3.15 -13.35 -8.32
CA LYS A 402 -4.59 -13.19 -8.49
C LYS A 402 -4.93 -12.86 -9.93
N ILE A 403 -5.98 -13.47 -10.46
CA ILE A 403 -6.50 -13.19 -11.79
C ILE A 403 -7.87 -12.52 -11.66
N TYR A 404 -8.00 -11.35 -12.30
CA TYR A 404 -9.18 -10.52 -12.35
C TYR A 404 -9.71 -10.36 -13.77
N GLY A 405 -10.93 -9.84 -13.92
CA GLY A 405 -11.60 -9.69 -15.21
C GLY A 405 -12.07 -11.03 -15.79
N ASN A 406 -12.22 -11.09 -17.10
CA ASN A 406 -12.63 -12.30 -17.80
C ASN A 406 -11.48 -13.32 -17.87
N LYS A 407 -11.53 -14.38 -17.05
CA LYS A 407 -10.47 -15.41 -17.01
C LYS A 407 -10.19 -16.09 -18.36
N ASN A 408 -11.17 -16.10 -19.26
CA ASN A 408 -11.02 -16.68 -20.60
C ASN A 408 -10.45 -15.70 -21.64
N ALA A 409 -10.25 -14.44 -21.27
CA ALA A 409 -9.68 -13.42 -22.14
C ALA A 409 -8.24 -13.77 -22.55
N LYS A 410 -7.91 -13.42 -23.79
CA LYS A 410 -6.57 -13.63 -24.38
C LYS A 410 -5.68 -12.39 -24.33
N ASN A 411 -6.22 -11.24 -23.96
CA ASN A 411 -5.41 -10.05 -23.65
C ASN A 411 -5.14 -10.03 -22.14
N LEU A 412 -3.86 -10.04 -21.79
CA LEU A 412 -3.38 -10.16 -20.42
C LEU A 412 -2.64 -8.89 -20.01
N VAL A 413 -3.08 -8.27 -18.92
CA VAL A 413 -2.30 -7.28 -18.18
C VAL A 413 -1.58 -7.99 -17.03
N ILE A 414 -0.30 -7.69 -16.82
CA ILE A 414 0.48 -8.18 -15.69
C ILE A 414 1.02 -6.98 -14.92
N SER A 415 0.82 -6.97 -13.60
CA SER A 415 1.34 -5.93 -12.73
C SER A 415 1.42 -6.43 -11.29
N TRP A 416 1.77 -5.53 -10.38
CA TRP A 416 1.94 -5.80 -8.97
C TRP A 416 1.77 -4.53 -8.13
N GLY A 417 1.66 -4.72 -6.81
CA GLY A 417 1.59 -3.62 -5.86
C GLY A 417 0.40 -2.70 -6.09
N SER A 418 0.58 -1.42 -5.78
CA SER A 418 -0.48 -0.40 -5.77
C SER A 418 -1.14 -0.11 -7.12
N ASN A 419 -0.52 -0.50 -8.25
CA ASN A 419 -1.13 -0.34 -9.59
C ASN A 419 -2.43 -1.14 -9.75
N LYS A 420 -2.61 -2.18 -8.92
CA LYS A 420 -3.75 -3.09 -8.97
C LYS A 420 -5.08 -2.36 -9.15
N THR A 421 -5.37 -1.38 -8.31
CA THR A 421 -6.68 -0.75 -8.28
C THR A 421 -6.93 0.15 -9.48
N ALA A 422 -5.92 0.88 -9.94
CA ALA A 422 -6.02 1.68 -11.17
C ALA A 422 -6.21 0.81 -12.42
N ILE A 423 -5.57 -0.36 -12.47
CA ILE A 423 -5.72 -1.33 -13.56
C ILE A 423 -7.13 -1.93 -13.56
N LEU A 424 -7.66 -2.30 -12.39
CA LEU A 424 -9.03 -2.81 -12.26
C LEU A 424 -10.05 -1.77 -12.73
N ASP A 425 -9.95 -0.54 -12.22
CA ASP A 425 -10.84 0.55 -12.62
C ASP A 425 -10.74 0.84 -14.13
N ALA A 426 -9.53 0.74 -14.73
CA ALA A 426 -9.32 0.93 -16.16
C ALA A 426 -9.92 -0.20 -17.01
N ILE A 427 -9.71 -1.47 -16.62
CA ILE A 427 -10.25 -2.64 -17.34
C ILE A 427 -11.77 -2.66 -17.26
N ASP A 428 -12.35 -2.42 -16.08
CA ASP A 428 -13.80 -2.34 -15.91
C ASP A 428 -14.39 -1.25 -16.82
N ALA A 429 -13.74 -0.09 -16.90
CA ALA A 429 -14.15 1.00 -17.80
C ALA A 429 -13.94 0.70 -19.29
N ILE A 430 -13.04 -0.22 -19.66
CA ILE A 430 -12.90 -0.72 -21.04
C ILE A 430 -14.05 -1.67 -21.34
N ASP A 431 -14.29 -2.65 -20.48
CA ASP A 431 -15.30 -3.69 -20.71
C ASP A 431 -16.73 -3.11 -20.72
N GLU A 432 -17.02 -2.11 -19.88
CA GLU A 432 -18.30 -1.36 -19.92
C GLU A 432 -18.51 -0.58 -21.23
N SER A 433 -17.44 -0.25 -21.96
CA SER A 433 -17.53 0.51 -23.22
C SER A 433 -17.78 -0.37 -24.47
N ILE A 434 -17.80 -1.69 -24.31
CA ILE A 434 -18.02 -2.65 -25.41
C ILE A 434 -19.51 -3.01 -25.48
N GLU A 435 -20.03 -3.29 -26.67
CA GLU A 435 -21.44 -3.70 -26.88
C GLU A 435 -21.88 -4.91 -26.04
N ASN A 436 -20.94 -5.80 -25.67
CA ASN A 436 -21.20 -6.94 -24.81
C ASN A 436 -20.17 -7.06 -23.67
N PRO A 437 -20.38 -6.32 -22.55
CA PRO A 437 -19.45 -6.29 -21.41
C PRO A 437 -19.23 -7.66 -20.75
N SER A 438 -20.21 -8.57 -20.85
CA SER A 438 -20.10 -9.93 -20.30
C SER A 438 -19.03 -10.79 -20.98
N LYS A 439 -18.51 -10.35 -22.13
CA LYS A 439 -17.41 -10.98 -22.87
C LYS A 439 -16.10 -10.20 -22.77
N GLY A 440 -15.92 -9.38 -21.71
CA GLY A 440 -14.77 -8.51 -21.48
C GLY A 440 -13.45 -9.04 -22.03
N ASN A 441 -12.70 -8.19 -22.71
CA ASN A 441 -11.60 -8.63 -23.57
C ASN A 441 -10.27 -8.76 -22.83
N TRP A 442 -10.23 -8.40 -21.55
CA TRP A 442 -9.02 -8.33 -20.75
C TRP A 442 -9.11 -9.19 -19.49
N LYS A 443 -7.97 -9.80 -19.14
CA LYS A 443 -7.69 -10.35 -17.82
C LYS A 443 -6.50 -9.64 -17.22
N PHE A 444 -6.51 -9.48 -15.90
CA PHE A 444 -5.40 -8.90 -15.16
C PHE A 444 -4.83 -9.93 -14.19
N LEU A 445 -3.53 -10.23 -14.33
CA LEU A 445 -2.75 -11.03 -13.40
C LEU A 445 -1.94 -10.11 -12.48
N GLN A 446 -2.34 -10.08 -11.22
CA GLN A 446 -1.58 -9.46 -10.14
C GLN A 446 -0.57 -10.47 -9.57
N VAL A 447 0.71 -10.10 -9.56
CA VAL A 447 1.76 -10.86 -8.87
C VAL A 447 1.82 -10.43 -7.42
N LEU A 448 1.53 -11.35 -6.48
CA LEU A 448 1.61 -11.10 -5.04
C LEU A 448 2.94 -11.57 -4.45
N TYR A 449 3.46 -12.70 -4.91
CA TYR A 449 4.76 -13.20 -4.47
C TYR A 449 5.81 -13.00 -5.56
N MET A 450 6.78 -12.14 -5.26
CA MET A 450 7.93 -11.86 -6.14
C MET A 450 9.01 -12.92 -5.96
N LYS A 451 9.16 -13.42 -4.73
CA LYS A 451 10.08 -14.50 -4.38
C LYS A 451 9.46 -15.28 -3.21
N PRO A 452 9.21 -16.60 -3.34
CA PRO A 452 9.22 -17.39 -4.58
C PRO A 452 8.18 -16.92 -5.59
N MET A 453 8.48 -16.99 -6.88
CA MET A 453 7.54 -16.64 -7.96
C MET A 453 6.69 -17.86 -8.35
N SER A 454 5.40 -17.67 -8.65
CA SER A 454 4.51 -18.74 -9.08
C SER A 454 4.79 -19.19 -10.53
N ASP A 455 4.85 -20.50 -10.75
CA ASP A 455 5.01 -21.09 -12.09
C ASP A 455 3.77 -20.85 -12.99
N GLU A 456 2.62 -20.49 -12.41
CA GLU A 456 1.39 -20.16 -13.16
C GLU A 456 1.56 -18.92 -14.05
N ILE A 457 2.44 -17.98 -13.68
CA ILE A 457 2.69 -16.75 -14.46
C ILE A 457 3.13 -17.10 -15.88
N LYS A 458 4.03 -18.10 -16.02
CA LYS A 458 4.49 -18.56 -17.33
C LYS A 458 3.33 -19.10 -18.17
N LYS A 459 2.49 -19.96 -17.58
CA LYS A 459 1.33 -20.56 -18.25
C LYS A 459 0.35 -19.49 -18.74
N GLU A 460 0.09 -18.47 -17.91
CA GLU A 460 -0.82 -17.39 -18.26
C GLU A 460 -0.30 -16.52 -19.41
N ILE A 461 1.02 -16.27 -19.43
CA ILE A 461 1.70 -15.56 -20.53
C ILE A 461 1.62 -16.36 -21.83
N GLU A 462 1.97 -17.65 -21.81
CA GLU A 462 1.96 -18.53 -22.99
C GLU A 462 0.54 -18.71 -23.57
N ASN A 463 -0.48 -18.67 -22.71
CA ASN A 463 -1.88 -18.78 -23.12
C ASN A 463 -2.50 -17.47 -23.63
N ALA A 464 -1.80 -16.34 -23.52
CA ALA A 464 -2.28 -15.03 -23.93
C ALA A 464 -1.79 -14.70 -25.35
N ASN A 465 -2.65 -14.07 -26.15
CA ASN A 465 -2.27 -13.56 -27.47
C ASN A 465 -1.52 -12.22 -27.35
N LYS A 466 -1.83 -11.47 -26.30
CA LYS A 466 -1.27 -10.16 -26.01
C LYS A 466 -0.97 -10.06 -24.53
N VAL A 467 0.23 -9.61 -24.19
CA VAL A 467 0.66 -9.38 -22.81
C VAL A 467 1.16 -7.95 -22.69
N ILE A 468 0.64 -7.21 -21.69
CA ILE A 468 1.06 -5.87 -21.32
C ILE A 468 1.56 -5.89 -19.89
N LEU A 469 2.78 -5.41 -19.67
CA LEU A 469 3.34 -5.19 -18.36
C LEU A 469 3.12 -3.74 -17.91
N ILE A 470 2.61 -3.53 -16.70
CA ILE A 470 2.40 -2.20 -16.13
C ILE A 470 3.21 -2.08 -14.83
N GLU A 471 4.10 -1.08 -14.75
CA GLU A 471 4.93 -0.85 -13.55
C GLU A 471 5.24 0.64 -13.33
N GLN A 472 5.47 1.02 -12.07
CA GLN A 472 5.92 2.38 -11.72
C GLN A 472 7.43 2.50 -11.55
N ASN A 473 8.20 2.06 -12.55
CA ASN A 473 9.66 2.19 -12.56
C ASN A 473 10.20 2.28 -14.00
N VAL A 474 11.45 2.72 -14.14
CA VAL A 474 12.06 3.04 -15.44
C VAL A 474 12.36 1.80 -16.29
N THR A 475 12.70 0.66 -15.66
CA THR A 475 13.29 -0.49 -16.38
C THR A 475 12.37 -1.70 -16.52
N GLY A 476 11.19 -1.68 -15.89
CA GLY A 476 10.30 -2.83 -15.77
C GLY A 476 10.94 -3.96 -14.96
N GLN A 477 11.13 -3.74 -13.65
CA GLN A 477 11.82 -4.68 -12.77
C GLN A 477 11.10 -6.04 -12.67
N LEU A 478 9.76 -6.05 -12.56
CA LEU A 478 8.99 -7.29 -12.61
C LEU A 478 9.15 -7.95 -13.98
N GLY A 479 9.14 -7.18 -15.08
CA GLY A 479 9.40 -7.71 -16.41
C GLY A 479 10.76 -8.39 -16.56
N ARG A 480 11.81 -7.85 -15.92
CA ARG A 480 13.13 -8.49 -15.86
C ARG A 480 13.11 -9.76 -15.02
N LEU A 481 12.44 -9.75 -13.89
CA LEU A 481 12.28 -10.93 -13.04
C LEU A 481 11.50 -12.06 -13.74
N ILE A 482 10.40 -11.73 -14.43
CA ILE A 482 9.63 -12.69 -15.23
C ILE A 482 10.53 -13.30 -16.31
N ARG A 483 11.31 -12.48 -17.02
CA ARG A 483 12.26 -12.99 -18.02
C ARG A 483 13.32 -13.90 -17.39
N GLU A 484 13.87 -13.52 -16.24
CA GLU A 484 14.84 -14.33 -15.49
C GLU A 484 14.27 -15.71 -15.12
N LYS A 485 13.01 -15.77 -14.66
CA LYS A 485 12.40 -17.03 -14.17
C LYS A 485 11.75 -17.87 -15.25
N THR A 486 11.29 -17.27 -16.35
CA THR A 486 10.47 -17.96 -17.36
C THR A 486 11.14 -18.05 -18.73
N GLY A 487 12.16 -17.22 -18.99
CA GLY A 487 12.74 -17.00 -20.32
C GLY A 487 11.95 -16.04 -21.22
N ILE A 488 10.73 -15.64 -20.82
CA ILE A 488 9.83 -14.85 -21.67
C ILE A 488 10.06 -13.35 -21.47
N LYS A 489 10.33 -12.64 -22.57
CA LYS A 489 10.41 -11.17 -22.58
C LYS A 489 9.04 -10.59 -22.93
N ILE A 490 8.48 -9.78 -22.03
CA ILE A 490 7.28 -8.98 -22.31
C ILE A 490 7.69 -7.69 -23.03
N GLU A 491 7.26 -7.56 -24.28
CA GLU A 491 7.59 -6.42 -25.16
C GLU A 491 6.70 -5.19 -24.89
N ASN A 492 5.38 -5.38 -24.72
CA ASN A 492 4.49 -4.25 -24.45
C ASN A 492 4.59 -3.85 -22.98
N ARG A 493 5.03 -2.62 -22.72
CA ARG A 493 5.22 -2.08 -21.37
C ARG A 493 4.63 -0.69 -21.26
N ILE A 494 3.82 -0.49 -20.23
CA ILE A 494 3.35 0.83 -19.80
C ILE A 494 4.10 1.14 -18.50
N LEU A 495 5.09 2.02 -18.60
CA LEU A 495 5.98 2.38 -17.49
C LEU A 495 5.76 3.84 -17.10
N LYS A 496 5.69 4.12 -15.80
CA LYS A 496 5.58 5.48 -15.25
C LYS A 496 6.59 5.70 -14.13
N TYR A 497 7.20 6.87 -14.10
CA TYR A 497 8.32 7.16 -13.17
C TYR A 497 8.43 8.66 -12.86
N ASP A 498 7.31 9.38 -12.92
CA ASP A 498 7.19 10.81 -12.60
C ASP A 498 6.83 11.05 -11.11
N GLY A 499 6.75 9.99 -10.31
CA GLY A 499 6.38 10.04 -8.89
C GLY A 499 4.87 10.01 -8.62
N LYS A 500 4.01 10.13 -9.64
CA LYS A 500 2.56 10.09 -9.49
C LYS A 500 2.04 8.67 -9.72
N PRO A 501 0.98 8.24 -9.02
CA PRO A 501 0.30 7.00 -9.36
C PRO A 501 -0.31 7.10 -10.77
N PHE A 502 -0.59 5.95 -11.39
CA PHE A 502 -1.42 5.91 -12.57
C PHE A 502 -2.85 6.36 -12.25
N THR A 503 -3.46 7.13 -13.15
CA THR A 503 -4.92 7.33 -13.13
C THR A 503 -5.61 6.25 -13.96
N SER A 504 -6.86 5.92 -13.66
CA SER A 504 -7.56 4.87 -14.40
C SER A 504 -7.86 5.27 -15.85
N ASP A 505 -8.09 6.55 -16.12
CA ASP A 505 -8.33 7.06 -17.48
C ASP A 505 -7.06 7.11 -18.33
N GLU A 506 -5.91 7.43 -17.73
CA GLU A 506 -4.59 7.30 -18.35
C GLU A 506 -4.32 5.85 -18.77
N LEU A 507 -4.47 4.90 -17.83
CA LEU A 507 -4.24 3.48 -18.11
C LEU A 507 -5.21 2.94 -19.16
N LYS A 508 -6.49 3.31 -19.09
CA LYS A 508 -7.47 2.93 -20.11
C LYS A 508 -6.99 3.36 -21.51
N GLY A 509 -6.55 4.61 -21.65
CA GLY A 509 -6.03 5.13 -22.91
C GLY A 509 -4.79 4.38 -23.39
N GLU A 510 -3.81 4.15 -22.52
CA GLU A 510 -2.57 3.44 -22.88
C GLU A 510 -2.81 1.96 -23.24
N ILE A 511 -3.67 1.26 -22.50
CA ILE A 511 -4.03 -0.14 -22.78
C ILE A 511 -4.69 -0.25 -24.17
N GLN A 512 -5.58 0.69 -24.51
CA GLN A 512 -6.28 0.69 -25.81
C GLN A 512 -5.36 1.03 -27.00
N LYS A 513 -4.26 1.76 -26.78
CA LYS A 513 -3.28 2.08 -27.84
C LYS A 513 -2.46 0.87 -28.29
N ILE A 514 -2.28 -0.13 -27.42
CA ILE A 514 -1.48 -1.33 -27.71
C ILE A 514 -2.32 -2.29 -28.57
N LYS A 515 -2.05 -2.28 -29.87
CA LYS A 515 -2.77 -3.05 -30.91
C LYS A 515 -2.58 -4.55 -30.79
#